data_AF-A0A934JYR8-F1
#
_entry.id   AF-A0A934JYR8-F1
#
_cell.length_a   1.000
_cell.length_b   1.000
_cell.length_c   1.000
_cell.angle_alpha   90.00
_cell.angle_beta   90.00
_cell.angle_gamma   90.00
#
_symmetry.space_group_name_H-M   'P 1'
#
loop_
_entity.id
_entity.type
_entity.pdbx_description
1 polymer ?
#
loop_
_entity_poly.entity_id
_entity_poly.type
_entity_poly.pdbx_seq_one_letter_code
_entity_poly.pdbx_strand_id
1 'polypeptide(L)' 'MEEGYDLRHALGALPEGQRMVLFLYFYLDLPLDQVAAVLKTSPQAAKSKLHRALRRLRPELDPAEMISP' A
#
# COMPACT_ATOMS: atom_id res chain seq x y z
N MET A 1 14.09 -22.03 -10.69
CA MET A 1 12.88 -21.66 -9.94
C MET A 1 12.94 -20.16 -9.82
N GLU A 2 11.99 -19.46 -10.41
CA GLU A 2 11.92 -18.00 -10.28
C GLU A 2 11.58 -17.74 -8.80
N GLU A 3 12.55 -17.27 -8.00
CA GLU A 3 12.29 -16.75 -6.64
C GLU A 3 11.56 -15.40 -6.79
N GLY A 4 10.36 -15.44 -7.38
CA GLY A 4 9.46 -14.33 -7.44
C GLY A 4 8.83 -14.14 -6.07
N TYR A 5 8.83 -12.91 -5.57
CA TYR A 5 8.09 -12.53 -4.38
C TYR A 5 6.60 -12.94 -4.54
N ASP A 6 6.09 -13.80 -3.65
CA ASP A 6 4.67 -14.19 -3.66
C ASP A 6 3.80 -13.01 -3.18
N LEU A 7 3.51 -12.12 -4.12
CA LEU A 7 2.69 -10.94 -3.89
C LEU A 7 1.28 -11.30 -3.44
N ARG A 8 0.73 -12.46 -3.86
CA ARG A 8 -0.61 -12.88 -3.45
C ARG A 8 -0.64 -13.21 -1.97
N HIS A 9 0.35 -13.96 -1.49
CA HIS A 9 0.50 -14.24 -0.06
C HIS A 9 0.73 -12.95 0.74
N ALA A 10 1.63 -12.09 0.28
CA ALA A 10 1.95 -10.83 0.94
C ALA A 10 0.74 -9.86 1.05
N LEU A 11 -0.05 -9.74 -0.02
CA LEU A 11 -1.29 -8.98 -0.01
C LEU A 11 -2.29 -9.58 0.98
N GLY A 12 -2.41 -10.91 1.03
CA GLY A 12 -3.28 -11.61 1.98
C GLY A 12 -2.93 -11.33 3.45
N ALA A 13 -1.64 -11.18 3.77
CA ALA A 13 -1.14 -10.90 5.12
C ALA A 13 -1.35 -9.44 5.58
N LEU A 14 -1.67 -8.50 4.68
CA LEU A 14 -1.92 -7.11 5.07
C LEU A 14 -3.21 -6.98 5.88
N PRO A 15 -3.28 -6.07 6.88
CA PRO A 15 -4.53 -5.68 7.50
C PRO A 15 -5.55 -5.18 6.46
N GLU A 16 -6.83 -5.44 6.68
CA GLU A 16 -7.90 -5.13 5.71
C GLU A 16 -7.86 -3.69 5.20
N GLY A 17 -7.69 -2.71 6.10
CA GLY A 17 -7.63 -1.31 5.70
C GLY A 17 -6.43 -0.99 4.78
N GLN A 18 -5.32 -1.71 4.90
CA GLN A 18 -4.15 -1.57 4.04
C GLN A 18 -4.35 -2.24 2.68
N ARG A 19 -5.06 -3.37 2.63
CA ARG A 19 -5.50 -3.94 1.34
C ARG A 19 -6.48 -3.00 0.63
N MET A 20 -7.43 -2.43 1.37
CA MET A 20 -8.46 -1.57 0.79
C MET A 20 -7.88 -0.29 0.20
N VAL A 21 -6.93 0.37 0.87
CA VAL A 21 -6.29 1.56 0.30
C VAL A 21 -5.54 1.24 -1.00
N LEU A 22 -4.91 0.06 -1.11
CA LEU A 22 -4.25 -0.38 -2.34
C LEU A 22 -5.26 -0.68 -3.45
N PHE A 23 -6.35 -1.37 -3.13
CA PHE A 23 -7.40 -1.68 -4.10
C PHE A 23 -8.02 -0.39 -4.67
N LEU A 24 -8.43 0.53 -3.80
CA LEU A 24 -9.04 1.79 -4.23
C LEU A 24 -8.07 2.64 -5.07
N TYR A 25 -6.79 2.70 -4.68
CA TYR A 25 -5.81 3.56 -5.35
C TYR A 25 -5.24 2.96 -6.64
N PHE A 26 -4.90 1.67 -6.66
CA PHE A 26 -4.22 1.05 -7.82
C PHE A 26 -5.14 0.24 -8.72
N TYR A 27 -6.23 -0.32 -8.20
CA TYR A 27 -7.15 -1.13 -9.01
C TYR A 27 -8.30 -0.30 -9.57
N LEU A 28 -8.78 0.68 -8.80
CA LEU A 28 -9.84 1.60 -9.24
C LEU A 28 -9.31 2.98 -9.67
N ASP A 29 -7.99 3.19 -9.63
CA ASP A 29 -7.33 4.46 -9.99
C ASP A 29 -7.92 5.70 -9.30
N LEU A 30 -8.45 5.53 -8.07
CA LEU A 30 -9.01 6.65 -7.33
C LEU A 30 -7.89 7.54 -6.78
N PRO A 31 -7.99 8.87 -6.91
CA PRO A 31 -7.06 9.78 -6.26
C PRO A 31 -7.21 9.72 -4.73
N LEU A 32 -6.14 10.06 -4.01
CA LEU A 32 -6.02 9.85 -2.55
C LEU A 32 -7.11 10.55 -1.71
N ASP A 33 -7.63 11.67 -2.18
CA ASP A 33 -8.75 12.39 -1.57
C ASP A 33 -10.06 11.60 -1.68
N GLN A 34 -10.34 11.00 -2.84
CA GLN A 34 -11.48 10.10 -3.03
C GLN A 34 -11.33 8.81 -2.23
N VAL A 35 -10.13 8.24 -2.17
CA VAL A 35 -9.82 7.09 -1.30
C VAL A 35 -10.12 7.44 0.16
N ALA A 36 -9.73 8.63 0.62
CA ALA A 36 -10.00 9.09 1.97
C ALA A 36 -11.50 9.23 2.25
N ALA A 37 -12.26 9.77 1.30
CA ALA A 37 -13.71 9.87 1.39
C ALA A 37 -14.39 8.51 1.50
N VAL A 38 -14.03 7.54 0.65
CA VAL A 38 -14.57 6.17 0.69
C VAL A 38 -14.24 5.49 2.02
N LEU A 39 -13.01 5.63 2.51
CA LEU A 39 -12.57 5.06 3.78
C LEU A 39 -13.01 5.84 5.02
N LYS A 40 -13.79 6.93 4.85
CA LYS A 40 -14.24 7.83 5.92
C LYS A 40 -13.10 8.28 6.83
N THR A 41 -12.00 8.72 6.21
CA THR A 41 -10.78 9.16 6.89
C THR A 41 -10.25 10.46 6.28
N SER A 42 -9.18 11.02 6.86
CA SER A 42 -8.54 12.21 6.28
C SER A 42 -7.61 11.85 5.12
N PRO A 43 -7.35 12.76 4.16
CA PRO A 43 -6.37 12.54 3.10
C PRO A 43 -4.98 12.15 3.65
N GLN A 44 -4.56 12.78 4.75
CA GLN A 44 -3.30 12.47 5.42
C GLN A 44 -3.27 11.05 5.99
N ALA A 45 -4.39 10.58 6.56
CA ALA A 45 -4.51 9.24 7.09
C ALA A 45 -4.56 8.18 5.97
N ALA A 46 -5.24 8.47 4.85
CA ALA A 46 -5.24 7.61 3.66
C ALA A 46 -3.83 7.48 3.06
N LYS A 47 -3.13 8.60 2.85
CA LYS A 47 -1.72 8.62 2.40
C LYS A 47 -0.82 7.81 3.33
N SER A 48 -0.94 8.04 4.64
CA SER A 48 -0.16 7.29 5.65
C SER A 48 -0.45 5.78 5.61
N LYS A 49 -1.70 5.40 5.35
CA LYS A 49 -2.11 4.00 5.23
C LYS A 49 -1.51 3.36 3.97
N LEU A 50 -1.54 4.06 2.84
CA LEU A 50 -0.94 3.63 1.58
C LEU A 50 0.56 3.39 1.74
N HIS A 51 1.30 4.36 2.29
CA HIS A 51 2.73 4.19 2.56
C HIS A 51 3.04 3.00 3.47
N ARG A 52 2.26 2.79 4.53
CA ARG A 52 2.45 1.65 5.43
C ARG A 52 2.14 0.30 4.79
N ALA A 53 1.19 0.26 3.85
CA ALA A 53 0.88 -0.93 3.06
C ALA A 53 2.04 -1.25 2.11
N LEU A 54 2.49 -0.26 1.32
CA LEU A 54 3.61 -0.39 0.40
C LEU A 54 4.90 -0.81 1.11
N ARG A 55 5.20 -0.23 2.28
CA ARG A 55 6.39 -0.59 3.06
C ARG A 55 6.37 -2.03 3.56
N ARG A 56 5.19 -2.63 3.78
CA ARG A 56 5.06 -4.05 4.14
C ARG A 56 5.16 -4.99 2.95
N LEU A 57 4.81 -4.51 1.76
CA LEU A 57 4.90 -5.26 0.51
C LEU A 57 6.27 -5.17 -0.16
N ARG A 58 7.11 -4.22 0.26
CA ARG A 58 8.51 -4.21 -0.14
C ARG A 58 9.14 -5.52 0.38
N PRO A 59 9.75 -6.35 -0.49
CA PRO A 59 10.75 -7.31 -0.03
C PRO A 59 11.77 -6.53 0.80
N GLU A 60 12.44 -7.14 1.78
CA GLU A 60 13.47 -6.45 2.56
C GLU A 60 14.49 -5.80 1.61
N LEU A 61 14.34 -4.49 1.39
CA LEU A 61 15.18 -3.69 0.53
C LEU A 61 16.04 -2.82 1.43
N ASP A 62 17.33 -2.92 1.19
CA ASP A 62 18.42 -2.22 1.86
C ASP A 62 18.04 -0.77 2.20
N PRO A 63 18.27 -0.29 3.44
CA PRO A 63 17.98 1.07 3.88
C PRO A 63 18.42 2.20 2.94
N ALA A 64 19.39 1.95 2.06
CA ALA A 64 19.87 2.89 1.04
C ALA A 64 18.78 3.33 0.04
N GLU A 65 17.76 2.51 -0.24
CA GLU A 65 16.68 2.85 -1.19
C GLU A 65 15.50 3.61 -0.56
N MET A 66 15.59 3.95 0.73
CA MET A 66 14.58 4.78 1.41
C MET A 66 14.79 6.29 1.21
N ILE A 67 15.89 6.71 0.57
CA ILE A 67 16.15 8.12 0.25
C ILE A 67 15.95 8.34 -1.24
N SER A 68 14.72 8.67 -1.63
CA SER A 68 14.46 9.55 -2.76
C SER A 68 13.18 10.35 -2.50
N PRO A 69 13.21 11.69 -2.68
CA PRO A 69 12.17 12.64 -2.28
C PRO A 69 10.85 12.51 -3.04
#